data_AF-A0A1I2QT62-F1
#
_entry.id   AF-A0A1I2QT62-F1
#
_cell.length_a   1.000
_cell.length_b   1.000
_cell.length_c   1.000
_cell.angle_alpha   90.00
_cell.angle_beta   90.00
_cell.angle_gamma   90.00
#
_symmetry.space_group_name_H-M   'P 1'
#
loop_
_entity.id
_entity.type
_entity.pdbx_description
1 polymer ?
#
loop_
_entity_poly.entity_id
_entity_poly.type
_entity_poly.pdbx_seq_one_letter_code
_entity_poly.pdbx_strand_id
1 'polypeptide(L)'
;MVLKFRPLKESEIDVRVQSVTEKGCILLLYKDARCDMNILDETVGPMNWKREHTRENANCIVSLWDEDKKQWISKEDTGTESNTEKEKGQASDSFKRACFNWGIGRELYTSPFIWVKAADCNIKENKFNGKTSYKCNDKFEVEKIAVNENKIITGLSVKNTSNGKRVFLMKPQEVKK
;
A
#
# COMPACT_ATOMS: atom_id res chain seq x y z
N MET A 1 -18.52 -17.55 12.06
CA MET A 1 -17.04 -17.45 11.94
C MET A 1 -16.68 -15.97 11.97
N VAL A 2 -15.64 -15.53 12.71
CA VAL A 2 -15.28 -14.09 12.73
C VAL A 2 -14.46 -13.77 11.48
N LEU A 3 -14.98 -12.94 10.59
CA LEU A 3 -14.27 -12.48 9.38
C LEU A 3 -12.98 -11.75 9.77
N LYS A 4 -11.82 -12.30 9.40
CA LYS A 4 -10.50 -11.74 9.70
C LYS A 4 -9.57 -11.88 8.51
N PHE A 5 -9.14 -10.76 7.95
CA PHE A 5 -8.11 -10.72 6.91
C PHE A 5 -6.71 -10.77 7.54
N ARG A 6 -5.82 -11.59 7.00
CA ARG A 6 -4.40 -11.64 7.43
C ARG A 6 -3.66 -10.34 7.10
N PRO A 7 -2.52 -10.04 7.75
CA PRO A 7 -1.63 -8.98 7.29
C PRO A 7 -1.04 -9.26 5.91
N LEU A 8 -0.60 -8.20 5.24
CA LEU A 8 0.15 -8.25 3.99
C LEU A 8 1.52 -8.87 4.22
N LYS A 9 1.95 -9.70 3.27
CA LYS A 9 3.30 -10.24 3.18
C LYS A 9 4.23 -9.16 2.61
N GLU A 10 5.53 -9.30 2.84
CA GLU A 10 6.53 -8.39 2.31
C GLU A 10 6.43 -8.24 0.79
N SER A 11 6.21 -9.35 0.07
CA SER A 11 6.07 -9.38 -1.39
C SER A 11 4.78 -8.77 -1.93
N GLU A 12 3.82 -8.46 -1.06
CA GLU A 12 2.53 -7.85 -1.40
C GLU A 12 2.55 -6.32 -1.17
N ILE A 13 3.67 -5.79 -0.64
CA ILE A 13 3.86 -4.38 -0.34
C ILE A 13 4.86 -3.78 -1.32
N ASP A 14 4.35 -2.90 -2.17
CA ASP A 14 5.17 -2.08 -3.05
C ASP A 14 5.73 -0.87 -2.29
N VAL A 15 6.92 -0.43 -2.71
CA VAL A 15 7.59 0.76 -2.16
C VAL A 15 7.80 1.78 -3.27
N ARG A 16 7.17 2.96 -3.14
CA ARG A 16 7.34 4.07 -4.09
C ARG A 16 8.10 5.22 -3.48
N VAL A 17 8.85 5.92 -4.32
CA VAL A 17 9.41 7.24 -4.00
C VAL A 17 8.28 8.27 -4.04
N GLN A 18 8.03 8.95 -2.91
CA GLN A 18 7.02 10.01 -2.81
C GLN A 18 7.60 11.36 -3.21
N SER A 19 8.75 11.71 -2.66
CA SER A 19 9.42 12.98 -2.91
C SER A 19 10.93 12.80 -2.78
N VAL A 20 11.67 13.65 -3.47
CA VAL A 20 13.13 13.61 -3.53
C VAL A 20 13.65 15.03 -3.34
N THR A 21 14.68 15.17 -2.52
CA THR A 21 15.45 16.40 -2.33
C THR A 21 16.93 16.10 -2.56
N GLU A 22 17.78 17.13 -2.50
CA GLU A 22 19.24 16.93 -2.52
C GLU A 22 19.75 16.01 -1.41
N LYS A 23 19.01 15.91 -0.28
CA LYS A 23 19.46 15.22 0.94
C LYS A 23 19.02 13.75 0.99
N GLY A 24 18.04 13.37 0.17
CA GLY A 24 17.41 12.06 0.29
C GLY A 24 16.05 11.98 -0.39
N CYS A 25 15.36 10.87 -0.15
CA CYS A 25 13.98 10.67 -0.58
C CYS A 25 13.09 10.10 0.53
N ILE A 26 11.80 10.40 0.42
CA ILE A 26 10.76 9.80 1.24
C ILE A 26 10.15 8.64 0.46
N LEU A 27 10.01 7.49 1.12
CA LEU A 27 9.34 6.32 0.57
C LEU A 27 7.94 6.15 1.18
N LEU A 28 7.03 5.60 0.40
CA LEU A 28 5.70 5.18 0.84
C LEU A 28 5.49 3.71 0.54
N LEU A 29 4.86 3.02 1.50
CA LEU A 29 4.34 1.68 1.32
C LEU A 29 2.95 1.74 0.70
N TYR A 30 2.67 0.89 -0.29
CA TYR A 30 1.34 0.72 -0.85
C TYR A 30 1.14 -0.73 -1.32
N LYS A 31 -0.09 -1.08 -1.66
CA LYS A 31 -0.43 -2.34 -2.35
C LYS A 31 -1.07 -2.04 -3.70
N ASP A 32 -0.97 -3.01 -4.61
CA ASP A 32 -1.75 -3.01 -5.82
C ASP A 32 -3.14 -3.66 -5.61
N ALA A 33 -4.00 -3.55 -6.62
CA ALA A 33 -5.35 -4.12 -6.57
C ALA A 33 -5.36 -5.66 -6.64
N ARG A 34 -4.31 -6.29 -7.19
CA ARG A 34 -4.24 -7.76 -7.30
C ARG A 34 -4.00 -8.38 -5.93
N CYS A 35 -3.25 -7.70 -5.06
CA CYS A 35 -3.13 -8.06 -3.66
C CYS A 35 -4.50 -8.18 -2.97
N ASP A 36 -5.40 -7.21 -3.18
CA ASP A 36 -6.74 -7.24 -2.61
C ASP A 36 -7.56 -8.42 -3.13
N MET A 37 -7.53 -8.66 -4.44
CA MET A 37 -8.23 -9.78 -5.07
C MET A 37 -7.76 -11.12 -4.50
N ASN A 38 -6.44 -11.33 -4.41
CA ASN A 38 -5.87 -12.56 -3.87
C ASN A 38 -6.27 -12.78 -2.41
N ILE A 39 -6.27 -11.73 -1.59
CA ILE A 39 -6.64 -11.82 -0.17
C ILE A 39 -8.15 -12.09 -0.01
N LEU A 40 -8.99 -11.50 -0.86
CA LEU A 40 -10.42 -11.79 -0.89
C LEU A 40 -10.68 -13.25 -1.27
N ASP A 41 -10.06 -13.73 -2.34
CA ASP A 41 -10.15 -15.12 -2.79
C ASP A 41 -9.66 -16.10 -1.72
N GLU A 42 -8.53 -15.81 -1.07
CA GLU A 42 -7.97 -16.61 0.02
C GLU A 42 -8.87 -16.66 1.25
N THR A 43 -9.51 -15.54 1.61
CA THR A 43 -10.20 -15.39 2.91
C THR A 43 -11.66 -15.79 2.82
N VAL A 44 -12.37 -15.39 1.77
CA VAL A 44 -13.82 -15.64 1.63
C VAL A 44 -14.14 -16.56 0.47
N GLY A 45 -13.22 -16.78 -0.47
CA GLY A 45 -13.46 -17.56 -1.69
C GLY A 45 -13.93 -16.70 -2.86
N PRO A 46 -13.56 -17.04 -4.11
CA PRO A 46 -13.78 -16.19 -5.28
C PRO A 46 -15.26 -15.95 -5.63
N MET A 47 -16.17 -16.79 -5.14
CA MET A 47 -17.61 -16.64 -5.36
C MET A 47 -18.31 -15.82 -4.25
N ASN A 48 -17.62 -15.53 -3.16
CA ASN A 48 -18.21 -14.90 -1.96
C ASN A 48 -17.83 -13.42 -1.80
N TRP A 49 -17.28 -12.83 -2.85
CA TRP A 49 -17.11 -11.38 -2.95
C TRP A 49 -17.46 -10.90 -4.35
N LYS A 50 -17.87 -9.64 -4.43
CA LYS A 50 -18.06 -8.92 -5.69
C LYS A 50 -17.64 -7.47 -5.54
N ARG A 51 -17.35 -6.84 -6.68
CA ARG A 51 -17.10 -5.40 -6.75
C ARG A 51 -17.97 -4.74 -7.82
N GLU A 52 -18.39 -3.52 -7.55
CA GLU A 52 -19.18 -2.71 -8.46
C GLU A 52 -18.59 -1.29 -8.49
N HIS A 53 -18.42 -0.71 -9.68
CA HIS A 53 -17.97 0.66 -9.84
C HIS A 53 -19.15 1.58 -10.15
N THR A 54 -19.18 2.73 -9.48
CA THR A 54 -20.24 3.75 -9.63
C THR A 54 -19.61 5.13 -9.83
N ARG A 55 -20.44 6.12 -10.18
CA ARG A 55 -20.00 7.52 -10.40
C ARG A 55 -18.80 7.62 -11.36
N GLU A 56 -18.95 7.08 -12.58
CA GLU A 56 -17.89 7.12 -13.60
C GLU A 56 -16.55 6.51 -13.13
N ASN A 57 -16.62 5.40 -12.39
CA ASN A 57 -15.49 4.71 -11.76
C ASN A 57 -14.82 5.47 -10.59
N ALA A 58 -15.36 6.63 -10.18
CA ALA A 58 -14.87 7.35 -9.02
C ALA A 58 -15.05 6.57 -7.72
N ASN A 59 -16.12 5.77 -7.64
CA ASN A 59 -16.44 4.98 -6.46
C ASN A 59 -16.35 3.49 -6.74
N CYS A 60 -16.02 2.72 -5.71
CA CYS A 60 -16.08 1.26 -5.75
C CYS A 60 -16.80 0.74 -4.51
N ILE A 61 -17.74 -0.17 -4.74
CA ILE A 61 -18.45 -0.92 -3.71
C ILE A 61 -17.87 -2.33 -3.72
N VAL A 62 -17.33 -2.77 -2.58
CA VAL A 62 -16.90 -4.17 -2.37
C VAL A 62 -17.89 -4.82 -1.43
N SER A 63 -18.49 -5.92 -1.89
CA SER A 63 -19.51 -6.66 -1.13
C SER A 63 -19.04 -8.07 -0.83
N LEU A 64 -19.27 -8.53 0.40
CA LEU A 64 -19.01 -9.90 0.84
C LEU A 64 -20.34 -10.58 1.14
N TRP A 65 -20.45 -11.88 0.82
CA TRP A 65 -21.64 -12.66 1.15
C TRP A 65 -21.62 -13.04 2.64
N ASP A 66 -22.70 -12.71 3.35
CA ASP A 66 -22.93 -13.09 4.74
C ASP A 66 -23.93 -14.25 4.77
N GLU A 67 -23.42 -15.47 5.00
CA GLU A 67 -24.22 -16.70 5.02
C GLU A 67 -25.28 -16.72 6.13
N ASP A 68 -24.96 -16.15 7.29
CA ASP A 68 -25.87 -16.14 8.44
C ASP A 68 -27.08 -15.25 8.16
N LYS A 69 -26.84 -14.11 7.51
CA LYS A 69 -27.90 -13.15 7.14
C LYS A 69 -28.48 -13.36 5.75
N LYS A 70 -27.89 -14.26 4.95
CA LYS A 70 -28.24 -14.52 3.54
C LYS A 70 -28.31 -13.25 2.68
N GLN A 71 -27.33 -12.37 2.84
CA GLN A 71 -27.29 -11.12 2.09
C GLN A 71 -25.85 -10.67 1.78
N TRP A 72 -25.73 -9.77 0.80
CA TRP A 72 -24.48 -9.07 0.53
C TRP A 72 -24.32 -7.91 1.52
N ILE A 73 -23.20 -7.87 2.22
CA ILE A 73 -22.81 -6.71 3.04
C ILE A 73 -21.81 -5.90 2.21
N SER A 74 -22.05 -4.61 2.06
CA SER A 74 -21.31 -3.74 1.14
C SER A 74 -20.56 -2.63 1.88
N LYS A 75 -19.37 -2.29 1.40
CA LYS A 75 -18.63 -1.09 1.80
C LYS A 75 -18.17 -0.36 0.56
N GLU A 76 -18.29 0.95 0.58
CA GLU A 76 -17.95 1.83 -0.54
C GLU A 76 -16.81 2.78 -0.15
N ASP A 77 -15.98 3.16 -1.11
CA ASP A 77 -15.04 4.28 -0.97
C ASP A 77 -14.80 4.96 -2.34
N THR A 78 -14.25 6.17 -2.28
CA THR A 78 -13.98 7.01 -3.46
C THR A 78 -12.47 7.06 -3.72
N GLY A 79 -12.09 6.90 -4.99
CA GLY A 79 -10.71 6.95 -5.45
C GLY A 79 -10.32 8.33 -5.97
N THR A 80 -9.01 8.57 -6.06
CA THR A 80 -8.43 9.78 -6.66
C THR A 80 -7.83 9.50 -8.03
N GLU A 81 -7.97 10.43 -8.99
CA GLU A 81 -7.37 10.31 -10.32
C GLU A 81 -5.84 10.14 -10.25
N SER A 82 -5.30 9.33 -11.17
CA SER A 82 -3.85 9.25 -11.39
C SER A 82 -3.36 10.23 -12.46
N ASN A 83 -2.06 10.51 -12.50
CA ASN A 83 -1.48 11.41 -13.49
C ASN A 83 -1.21 10.78 -14.87
N THR A 84 -1.24 9.46 -14.99
CA THR A 84 -0.78 8.75 -16.21
C THR A 84 -1.89 7.95 -16.91
N GLU A 85 -2.93 7.54 -16.19
CA GLU A 85 -4.17 6.94 -16.73
C GLU A 85 -5.29 7.26 -15.74
N LYS A 86 -5.91 8.44 -15.87
CA LYS A 86 -6.80 9.03 -14.84
C LYS A 86 -7.89 8.08 -14.38
N GLU A 87 -8.70 7.59 -15.32
CA GLU A 87 -9.87 6.73 -15.05
C GLU A 87 -9.48 5.37 -14.46
N LYS A 88 -8.49 4.68 -15.05
CA LYS A 88 -8.02 3.37 -14.55
C LYS A 88 -7.38 3.49 -13.17
N GLY A 89 -6.63 4.58 -12.96
CA GLY A 89 -6.02 4.91 -11.68
C GLY A 89 -7.07 5.14 -10.60
N GLN A 90 -8.11 5.93 -10.92
CA GLN A 90 -9.22 6.22 -10.02
C GLN A 90 -10.02 4.96 -9.64
N ALA A 91 -10.34 4.12 -10.63
CA ALA A 91 -11.03 2.86 -10.40
C ALA A 91 -10.23 1.91 -9.50
N SER A 92 -8.92 1.81 -9.72
CA SER A 92 -8.05 0.96 -8.91
C SER A 92 -7.90 1.50 -7.49
N ASP A 93 -7.80 2.83 -7.34
CA ASP A 93 -7.70 3.47 -6.04
C ASP A 93 -8.98 3.29 -5.21
N SER A 94 -10.15 3.53 -5.82
CA SER A 94 -11.45 3.34 -5.16
C SER A 94 -11.65 1.90 -4.69
N PHE A 95 -11.27 0.91 -5.50
CA PHE A 95 -11.32 -0.51 -5.11
C PHE A 95 -10.43 -0.81 -3.90
N LYS A 96 -9.15 -0.41 -3.95
CA LYS A 96 -8.22 -0.62 -2.83
C LYS A 96 -8.72 0.02 -1.54
N ARG A 97 -9.38 1.18 -1.65
CA ARG A 97 -9.96 1.92 -0.52
C ARG A 97 -11.19 1.23 0.07
N ALA A 98 -12.10 0.74 -0.77
CA ALA A 98 -13.20 -0.10 -0.31
C ALA A 98 -12.70 -1.37 0.41
N CYS A 99 -11.60 -1.97 -0.06
CA CYS A 99 -10.94 -3.10 0.62
C CYS A 99 -10.30 -2.70 1.97
N PHE A 100 -9.76 -1.49 2.13
CA PHE A 100 -9.32 -0.98 3.45
C PHE A 100 -10.48 -0.92 4.45
N ASN A 101 -11.69 -0.56 3.99
CA ASN A 101 -12.88 -0.55 4.85
C ASN A 101 -13.24 -1.96 5.36
N TRP A 102 -12.88 -3.01 4.63
CA TRP A 102 -12.96 -4.41 5.06
C TRP A 102 -11.85 -4.88 5.99
N GLY A 103 -10.72 -4.17 6.04
CA GLY A 103 -9.58 -4.51 6.90
C GLY A 103 -8.33 -4.97 6.16
N ILE A 104 -8.39 -5.04 4.82
CA ILE A 104 -7.26 -5.51 4.00
C ILE A 104 -6.22 -4.41 3.89
N GLY A 105 -5.00 -4.67 4.37
CA GLY A 105 -3.87 -3.73 4.27
C GLY A 105 -3.95 -2.50 5.17
N ARG A 106 -4.79 -2.50 6.21
CA ARG A 106 -4.92 -1.35 7.15
C ARG A 106 -3.59 -0.99 7.83
N GLU A 107 -2.69 -1.95 7.98
CA GLU A 107 -1.34 -1.74 8.49
C GLU A 107 -0.54 -0.70 7.69
N LEU A 108 -0.81 -0.52 6.39
CA LEU A 108 -0.13 0.48 5.58
C LEU A 108 -0.38 1.91 6.07
N TYR A 109 -1.51 2.18 6.74
CA TYR A 109 -1.80 3.48 7.36
C TYR A 109 -0.96 3.75 8.62
N THR A 110 -0.31 2.72 9.15
CA THR A 110 0.60 2.82 10.29
C THR A 110 2.07 2.82 9.86
N SER A 111 2.33 2.96 8.55
CA SER A 111 3.69 3.04 8.02
C SER A 111 4.48 4.16 8.72
N PRO A 112 5.71 3.88 9.18
CA PRO A 112 6.57 4.92 9.72
C PRO A 112 6.98 5.91 8.61
N PHE A 113 7.58 7.03 9.01
CA PHE A 113 8.25 7.93 8.09
C PHE A 113 9.55 7.27 7.57
N ILE A 114 9.54 6.83 6.30
CA ILE A 114 10.67 6.13 5.68
C ILE A 114 11.54 7.14 4.94
N TRP A 115 12.64 7.56 5.56
CA TRP A 115 13.63 8.45 4.96
C TRP A 115 14.87 7.69 4.51
N VAL A 116 15.28 7.88 3.25
CA VAL A 116 16.51 7.33 2.69
C VAL A 116 17.47 8.48 2.36
N LYS A 117 18.69 8.42 2.88
CA LYS A 117 19.72 9.45 2.67
C LYS A 117 20.24 9.40 1.23
N ALA A 118 20.71 10.54 0.72
CA ALA A 118 21.35 10.62 -0.60
C ALA A 118 22.56 9.70 -0.78
N ALA A 119 23.25 9.31 0.30
CA ALA A 119 24.35 8.34 0.24
C ALA A 119 23.89 6.90 -0.05
N ASP A 120 22.60 6.62 0.14
CA ASP A 120 22.00 5.29 0.07
C ASP A 120 21.04 5.14 -1.14
N CYS A 121 20.87 6.20 -1.94
CA CYS A 121 20.07 6.18 -3.17
C CYS A 121 20.65 7.09 -4.27
N ASN A 122 20.34 6.77 -5.52
CA ASN A 122 20.83 7.53 -6.67
C ASN A 122 19.92 8.73 -6.95
N ILE A 123 20.31 9.89 -6.42
CA ILE A 123 19.61 11.16 -6.65
C ILE A 123 20.23 11.88 -7.85
N LYS A 124 19.41 12.20 -8.84
CA LYS A 124 19.77 13.00 -10.01
C LYS A 124 19.12 14.37 -9.92
N GLU A 125 19.93 15.41 -10.06
CA GLU A 125 19.47 16.78 -10.22
C GLU A 125 19.03 17.04 -11.66
N ASN A 126 17.89 17.70 -11.84
CA ASN A 126 17.39 18.17 -13.12
C ASN A 126 17.09 19.66 -13.01
N LYS A 127 17.76 20.47 -13.83
CA LYS A 127 17.51 21.90 -13.96
C LYS A 127 16.67 22.16 -15.21
N PHE A 128 15.51 22.77 -15.05
CA PHE A 128 14.65 23.17 -16.16
C PHE A 128 14.05 24.56 -15.90
N ASN A 129 14.21 25.50 -16.85
CA ASN A 129 13.76 26.88 -16.73
C ASN A 129 14.13 27.55 -15.39
N GLY A 130 15.37 27.36 -14.92
CA GLY A 130 15.85 27.92 -13.65
C GLY A 130 15.30 27.26 -12.38
N LYS A 131 14.43 26.24 -12.51
CA LYS A 131 13.96 25.42 -11.39
C LYS A 131 14.79 24.15 -11.28
N THR A 132 15.33 23.91 -10.08
CA THR A 132 16.00 22.65 -9.73
C THR A 132 14.97 21.66 -9.18
N SER A 133 14.99 20.44 -9.71
CA SER A 133 14.21 19.31 -9.22
C SER A 133 15.11 18.09 -9.04
N TYR A 134 14.75 17.20 -8.12
CA TYR A 134 15.52 15.98 -7.83
C TYR A 134 14.68 14.76 -8.18
N LYS A 135 15.34 13.72 -8.71
CA LYS A 135 14.70 12.46 -9.07
C LYS A 135 15.53 11.28 -8.59
N CYS A 136 14.87 10.28 -8.03
CA CYS A 136 15.45 9.00 -7.68
C CYS A 136 14.69 7.93 -8.47
N ASN A 137 15.41 7.14 -9.28
CA ASN A 137 14.84 6.04 -10.07
C ASN A 137 15.20 4.67 -9.49
N ASP A 138 15.75 4.65 -8.28
CA ASP A 138 16.06 3.40 -7.60
C ASP A 138 14.79 2.64 -7.26
N LYS A 139 14.93 1.31 -7.20
CA LYS A 139 13.87 0.40 -6.81
C LYS A 139 14.05 0.02 -5.34
N PHE A 140 12.94 -0.03 -4.62
CA PHE A 140 12.91 -0.36 -3.21
C PHE A 140 11.94 -1.51 -2.96
N GLU A 141 12.25 -2.35 -1.99
CA GLU A 141 11.40 -3.46 -1.57
C GLU A 141 11.35 -3.57 -0.05
N VAL A 142 10.22 -4.05 0.48
CA VAL A 142 10.13 -4.43 1.89
C VAL A 142 10.91 -5.73 2.06
N GLU A 143 11.98 -5.69 2.85
CA GLU A 143 12.78 -6.88 3.15
C GLU A 143 12.15 -7.70 4.29
N LYS A 144 11.61 -7.01 5.30
CA LYS A 144 10.91 -7.58 6.45
C LYS A 144 9.87 -6.62 7.00
N ILE A 145 8.75 -7.16 7.47
CA ILE A 145 7.72 -6.41 8.18
C ILE A 145 7.22 -7.19 9.40
N ALA A 146 6.94 -6.48 10.49
CA ALA A 146 6.28 -7.02 11.67
C ALA A 146 5.02 -6.21 11.94
N VAL A 147 3.88 -6.89 12.07
CA VAL A 147 2.56 -6.29 12.30
C VAL A 147 1.93 -6.95 13.52
N ASN A 148 1.42 -6.16 14.45
CA ASN A 148 0.74 -6.67 15.65
C ASN A 148 -0.75 -6.99 15.37
N GLU A 149 -1.45 -7.49 16.40
CA GLU A 149 -2.86 -7.88 16.30
C GLU A 149 -3.81 -6.73 15.94
N ASN A 150 -3.43 -5.49 16.29
CA ASN A 150 -4.18 -4.27 15.99
C ASN A 150 -3.86 -3.70 14.59
N LYS A 151 -3.19 -4.46 13.72
CA LYS A 151 -2.77 -4.03 12.39
C LYS A 151 -1.83 -2.82 12.43
N ILE A 152 -0.94 -2.75 13.43
CA ILE A 152 0.08 -1.71 13.53
C ILE A 152 1.43 -2.30 13.12
N ILE A 153 2.14 -1.61 12.22
CA ILE A 153 3.51 -1.95 11.85
C ILE A 153 4.41 -1.62 13.04
N THR A 154 4.98 -2.66 13.66
CA THR A 154 5.89 -2.53 14.81
C THR A 154 7.35 -2.63 14.40
N GLY A 155 7.65 -3.27 13.26
CA GLY A 155 9.00 -3.36 12.71
C GLY A 155 8.98 -3.34 11.17
N LEU A 156 10.00 -2.75 10.56
CA LEU A 156 10.09 -2.60 9.11
C LEU A 156 11.56 -2.53 8.68
N SER A 157 11.91 -3.27 7.64
CA SER A 157 13.18 -3.15 6.92
C SER A 157 12.90 -2.92 5.44
N VAL A 158 13.56 -1.92 4.84
CA VAL A 158 13.46 -1.61 3.41
C VAL A 158 14.84 -1.69 2.78
N LYS A 159 14.91 -2.35 1.62
CA LYS A 159 16.13 -2.51 0.83
C LYS A 159 16.00 -1.75 -0.48
N ASN A 160 17.08 -1.07 -0.88
CA ASN A 160 17.26 -0.55 -2.22
C ASN A 160 17.80 -1.68 -3.09
N THR A 161 17.00 -2.17 -4.04
CA THR A 161 17.38 -3.28 -4.91
C THR A 161 18.30 -2.83 -6.05
N SER A 162 18.36 -1.54 -6.36
CA SER A 162 19.27 -0.99 -7.35
C SER A 162 20.74 -1.03 -6.92
N ASN A 163 21.02 -0.94 -5.61
CA ASN A 163 22.38 -1.01 -5.07
C ASN A 163 22.59 -2.15 -4.03
N GLY A 164 21.53 -2.92 -3.74
CA GLY A 164 21.57 -4.07 -2.83
C GLY A 164 21.62 -3.73 -1.35
N LYS A 165 21.56 -2.46 -0.95
CA LYS A 165 21.73 -2.04 0.46
C LYS A 165 20.40 -1.93 1.19
N ARG A 166 20.40 -2.28 2.48
CA ARG A 166 19.32 -1.92 3.40
C ARG A 166 19.39 -0.42 3.67
N VAL A 167 18.29 0.29 3.40
CA VAL A 167 18.23 1.76 3.47
C VAL A 167 17.35 2.28 4.60
N PHE A 168 16.54 1.42 5.19
CA PHE A 168 15.71 1.75 6.35
C PHE A 168 15.59 0.56 7.29
N LEU A 169 15.64 0.82 8.60
CA LEU A 169 15.42 -0.18 9.63
C LEU A 169 14.70 0.45 10.82
N MET A 170 13.51 -0.08 11.10
CA MET A 170 12.75 0.12 12.32
C MET A 170 12.68 -1.22 13.05
N LYS A 171 13.31 -1.29 14.22
CA LYS A 171 13.27 -2.50 15.04
C LYS A 171 11.89 -2.63 15.71
N PRO A 172 11.36 -3.86 15.85
CA PRO A 172 10.17 -4.11 16.66
C PRO A 172 10.32 -3.49 18.04
N GLN A 173 9.33 -2.71 18.48
CA GLN A 173 9.26 -2.33 19.88
C GLN A 173 8.91 -3.58 20.69
N GLU A 174 9.80 -3.98 21.59
CA GLU A 174 9.49 -5.01 22.58
C GLU A 174 8.34 -4.51 23.44
N VAL A 175 7.20 -5.20 23.39
CA VAL A 175 6.14 -5.01 24.38
C VAL A 175 6.74 -5.50 25.70
N LYS A 176 7.15 -4.57 26.57
CA LYS A 176 7.46 -4.89 27.96
C LYS A 176 6.21 -5.54 28.53
N LYS A 177 6.28 -6.85 28.78
CA LYS A 177 5.28 -7.61 29.52
C LYS A 177 5.17 -7.08 30.94
#